data_AF-A0A536TGI7-F1
#
_entry.id   AF-A0A536TGI7-F1
#
_cell.length_a   1.000
_cell.length_b   1.000
_cell.length_c   1.000
_cell.angle_alpha   90.00
_cell.angle_beta   90.00
_cell.angle_gamma   90.00
#
_symmetry.space_group_name_H-M   'P 1'
#
loop_
_entity.id
_entity.type
_entity.pdbx_description
1 polymer ?
#
loop_
_entity_poly.entity_id
_entity_poly.type
_entity_poly.pdbx_seq_one_letter_code
_entity_poly.pdbx_strand_id
1 'polypeptide(L)'
;MALLAALLSLAAGDPASAHGFAGKRFFPATLATDDPFVADELSLPTIAYTKQPASEDAPATRETAFSIDVSKRITENFGIGFGATYKQLRPDEGDTQRGFDNLAASVKYKFYQNDEHETLLSAGIDWDIGGSGAKRVGAESFSTITPTLFFGKGFGDLPVEAKYLRPFALTGLIGVGIPSRSSTATIGEDGEASLERHPHTLEWGFAIEYSIPYLQSFVQDVGLREPFNRMIPVVEFAMSTALDRGASGTTGTVNPGIIWAGQYVQLAVEAVIPINSRTGSHVGWIAQLHFFLDDLFPGTIGRPVFGK
;
A
#
# COMPACT_ATOMS: atom_id res chain seq x y z
N MET A 1 35.50 26.14 -18.88
CA MET A 1 35.85 24.71 -18.62
C MET A 1 35.42 24.30 -17.21
N ALA A 2 34.12 24.35 -16.92
CA ALA A 2 33.54 23.85 -15.67
C ALA A 2 32.20 23.10 -15.91
N LEU A 3 31.75 23.02 -17.17
CA LEU A 3 30.50 22.37 -17.57
C LEU A 3 30.70 20.95 -18.11
N LEU A 4 31.95 20.47 -18.20
CA LEU A 4 32.26 19.14 -18.77
C LEU A 4 32.57 18.07 -17.71
N ALA A 5 32.61 18.43 -16.42
CA ALA A 5 32.92 17.50 -15.33
C ALA A 5 31.68 16.81 -14.73
N ALA A 6 30.47 17.22 -15.12
CA ALA A 6 29.21 16.62 -14.64
C ALA A 6 28.76 15.40 -15.45
N LEU A 7 29.51 15.00 -16.48
CA LEU A 7 29.16 13.92 -17.41
C LEU A 7 30.01 12.65 -17.26
N LEU A 8 30.81 12.53 -16.19
CA LEU A 8 31.77 11.43 -16.02
C LEU A 8 31.77 10.78 -14.63
N SER A 9 30.69 10.92 -13.87
CA SER A 9 30.42 10.11 -12.68
C SER A 9 29.33 9.07 -12.97
N LEU A 10 29.51 8.28 -14.03
CA LEU A 10 29.01 6.89 -14.10
C LEU A 10 29.93 5.99 -13.25
N ALA A 11 30.18 6.42 -12.01
CA ALA A 11 30.80 5.57 -11.03
C ALA A 11 29.75 4.54 -10.65
N ALA A 12 30.10 3.27 -10.82
CA ALA A 12 29.37 2.15 -10.25
C ALA A 12 29.08 2.47 -8.78
N GLY A 13 27.83 2.87 -8.50
CA GLY A 13 27.30 2.73 -7.16
C GLY A 13 27.27 1.24 -6.91
N ASP A 14 27.88 0.79 -5.81
CA ASP A 14 27.44 -0.44 -5.20
C ASP A 14 25.91 -0.38 -5.14
N PRO A 15 25.17 -1.44 -5.52
CA PRO A 15 23.73 -1.42 -5.38
C PRO A 15 23.47 -1.10 -3.91
N ALA A 16 22.91 0.09 -3.66
CA ALA A 16 22.37 0.43 -2.37
C ALA A 16 21.19 -0.55 -2.20
N SER A 17 21.49 -1.72 -1.63
CA SER A 17 20.58 -2.86 -1.55
C SER A 17 19.57 -2.67 -0.41
N ALA A 18 18.96 -1.48 -0.40
CA ALA A 18 17.90 -1.05 0.49
C ALA A 18 16.56 -0.86 -0.25
N HIS A 19 16.63 -0.77 -1.58
CA HIS A 19 15.55 -0.27 -2.42
C HIS A 19 14.54 -1.35 -2.82
N GLY A 20 13.77 -1.92 -1.87
CA GLY A 20 12.73 -2.90 -2.24
C GLY A 20 13.26 -4.19 -2.91
N PHE A 21 14.57 -4.48 -2.78
CA PHE A 21 15.22 -5.61 -3.45
C PHE A 21 15.46 -6.83 -2.55
N ALA A 22 15.16 -8.01 -3.08
CA ALA A 22 15.73 -9.28 -2.63
C ALA A 22 16.47 -9.93 -3.81
N GLY A 23 17.81 -9.87 -3.78
CA GLY A 23 18.66 -10.27 -4.90
C GLY A 23 18.35 -9.50 -6.18
N LYS A 24 17.91 -10.21 -7.22
CA LYS A 24 17.55 -9.61 -8.52
C LYS A 24 16.13 -9.04 -8.55
N ARG A 25 15.32 -9.36 -7.54
CA ARG A 25 13.90 -9.00 -7.51
C ARG A 25 13.71 -7.65 -6.89
N PHE A 26 13.21 -6.71 -7.68
CA PHE A 26 12.51 -5.53 -7.16
C PHE A 26 11.07 -5.89 -6.85
N PHE A 27 10.60 -5.57 -5.65
CA PHE A 27 9.18 -5.58 -5.30
C PHE A 27 8.70 -4.12 -5.24
N PRO A 28 7.79 -3.71 -6.14
CA PRO A 28 7.29 -2.34 -6.16
C PRO A 28 6.40 -2.06 -4.94
N ALA A 29 6.27 -0.78 -4.59
CA ALA A 29 5.23 -0.35 -3.65
C ALA A 29 3.86 -0.66 -4.25
N THR A 30 3.01 -1.35 -3.49
CA THR A 30 1.64 -1.69 -3.88
C THR A 30 0.67 -0.59 -3.40
N LEU A 31 -0.49 -0.45 -4.03
CA LEU A 31 -1.38 0.71 -3.86
C LEU A 31 -2.51 0.45 -2.87
N ALA A 32 -3.01 -0.80 -2.83
CA ALA A 32 -4.11 -1.22 -1.98
C ALA A 32 -3.68 -2.26 -0.93
N THR A 33 -2.55 -2.93 -1.15
CA THR A 33 -1.84 -3.68 -0.11
C THR A 33 -0.56 -2.97 0.27
N ASP A 34 -0.07 -3.22 1.48
CA ASP A 34 1.26 -2.78 1.90
C ASP A 34 2.33 -3.78 1.42
N ASP A 35 3.44 -3.28 0.91
CA ASP A 35 4.57 -4.11 0.52
C ASP A 35 5.36 -4.61 1.76
N PRO A 36 6.14 -5.69 1.65
CA PRO A 36 6.78 -6.30 2.80
C PRO A 36 8.09 -5.59 3.21
N PHE A 37 8.55 -4.56 2.50
CA PHE A 37 9.84 -3.92 2.75
C PHE A 37 9.81 -2.89 3.87
N VAL A 38 11.01 -2.68 4.43
CA VAL A 38 11.33 -1.56 5.29
C VAL A 38 12.21 -0.63 4.47
N ALA A 39 11.66 0.51 4.06
CA ALA A 39 12.29 1.45 3.14
C ALA A 39 12.17 2.91 3.61
N ASP A 40 12.86 3.82 2.92
CA ASP A 40 12.68 5.26 3.06
C ASP A 40 11.92 5.77 1.83
N GLU A 41 10.62 6.04 1.98
CA GLU A 41 9.75 6.32 0.84
C GLU A 41 8.74 7.43 1.15
N LEU A 42 8.22 8.03 0.09
CA LEU A 42 7.16 9.02 0.16
C LEU A 42 6.15 8.77 -0.97
N SER A 43 4.92 8.39 -0.62
CA SER A 43 3.79 8.40 -1.54
C SER A 43 3.11 9.77 -1.46
N LEU A 44 3.22 10.57 -2.52
CA LEU A 44 2.61 11.90 -2.58
C LEU A 44 2.37 12.39 -4.02
N PRO A 45 1.12 12.51 -4.50
CA PRO A 45 -0.10 12.02 -3.86
C PRO A 45 -0.39 10.55 -4.21
N THR A 46 -1.09 9.88 -3.30
CA THR A 46 -2.01 8.80 -3.68
C THR A 46 -3.40 9.43 -3.84
N ILE A 47 -4.08 9.16 -4.95
CA ILE A 47 -5.44 9.65 -5.22
C ILE A 47 -6.32 8.44 -5.51
N ALA A 48 -7.39 8.28 -4.74
CA ALA A 48 -8.37 7.23 -4.95
C ALA A 48 -9.76 7.80 -5.17
N TYR A 49 -10.53 7.16 -6.04
CA TYR A 49 -11.93 7.43 -6.28
C TYR A 49 -12.74 6.14 -6.19
N THR A 50 -13.76 6.14 -5.35
CA THR A 50 -14.69 5.02 -5.18
C THR A 50 -16.13 5.51 -5.07
N LYS A 51 -17.09 4.61 -5.25
CA LYS A 51 -18.50 4.89 -4.95
C LYS A 51 -19.02 3.88 -3.95
N GLN A 52 -19.26 4.34 -2.73
CA GLN A 52 -19.86 3.57 -1.66
C GLN A 52 -21.35 3.37 -1.97
N PRO A 53 -21.89 2.16 -1.71
CA PRO A 53 -23.31 1.88 -1.92
C PRO A 53 -24.16 2.66 -0.90
N ALA A 54 -25.45 2.82 -1.20
CA ALA A 54 -26.39 3.33 -0.20
C ALA A 54 -26.58 2.30 0.93
N SER A 55 -26.80 2.79 2.15
CA SER A 55 -27.28 2.01 3.29
C SER A 55 -28.71 2.42 3.65
N GLU A 56 -29.31 1.78 4.65
CA GLU A 56 -30.64 2.16 5.13
C GLU A 56 -30.67 3.61 5.64
N ASP A 57 -29.55 4.10 6.19
CA ASP A 57 -29.45 5.40 6.84
C ASP A 57 -28.66 6.46 6.04
N ALA A 58 -28.06 6.07 4.89
CA ALA A 58 -27.23 6.98 4.10
C ALA A 58 -27.35 6.75 2.58
N PRO A 59 -27.42 7.82 1.77
CA PRO A 59 -27.42 7.70 0.32
C PRO A 59 -26.07 7.20 -0.19
N ALA A 60 -26.07 6.65 -1.41
CA ALA A 60 -24.83 6.27 -2.08
C ALA A 60 -23.91 7.48 -2.20
N THR A 61 -22.62 7.28 -1.93
CA THR A 61 -21.67 8.38 -1.75
C THR A 61 -20.45 8.17 -2.61
N ARG A 62 -20.09 9.18 -3.41
CA ARG A 62 -18.82 9.21 -4.15
C ARG A 62 -17.73 9.74 -3.23
N GLU A 63 -16.65 9.00 -3.12
CA GLU A 63 -15.49 9.39 -2.34
C GLU A 63 -14.32 9.71 -3.27
N THR A 64 -13.62 10.80 -2.97
CA THR A 64 -12.29 11.07 -3.51
C THR A 64 -11.35 11.28 -2.34
N ALA A 65 -10.34 10.43 -2.24
CA ALA A 65 -9.32 10.47 -1.19
C ALA A 65 -7.99 10.95 -1.77
N PHE A 66 -7.30 11.79 -1.01
CA PHE A 66 -5.95 12.26 -1.29
C PHE A 66 -5.07 11.91 -0.09
N SER A 67 -4.08 11.06 -0.29
CA SER A 67 -3.24 10.54 0.78
C SER A 67 -1.78 10.91 0.58
N ILE A 68 -1.12 11.08 1.72
CA ILE A 68 0.33 11.19 1.85
C ILE A 68 0.79 10.13 2.84
N ASP A 69 1.81 9.38 2.45
CA ASP A 69 2.40 8.34 3.28
C ASP A 69 3.92 8.50 3.24
N VAL A 70 4.56 8.52 4.41
CA VAL A 70 6.01 8.59 4.53
C VAL A 70 6.50 7.45 5.40
N SER A 71 7.50 6.73 4.90
CA SER A 71 8.20 5.69 5.62
C SER A 71 9.66 6.10 5.86
N LYS A 72 10.19 5.71 7.02
CA LYS A 72 11.54 6.04 7.45
C LYS A 72 12.19 4.84 8.09
N ARG A 73 13.32 4.42 7.54
CA ARG A 73 14.24 3.49 8.19
C ARG A 73 14.86 4.13 9.42
N ILE A 74 14.69 3.49 10.55
CA ILE A 74 15.38 3.78 11.80
C ILE A 74 16.65 2.95 11.88
N THR A 75 16.60 1.69 11.44
CA THR A 75 17.76 0.84 11.13
C THR A 75 17.55 0.18 9.77
N GLU A 76 18.52 -0.59 9.27
CA GLU A 76 18.37 -1.34 8.00
C GLU A 76 17.19 -2.31 7.97
N ASN A 77 16.75 -2.79 9.14
CA ASN A 77 15.66 -3.76 9.24
C ASN A 77 14.44 -3.23 10.00
N PHE A 78 14.50 -2.03 10.58
CA PHE A 78 13.41 -1.45 11.36
C PHE A 78 13.03 -0.08 10.84
N GLY A 79 11.74 0.13 10.58
CA GLY A 79 11.22 1.39 10.07
C GLY A 79 9.92 1.79 10.74
N ILE A 80 9.60 3.07 10.58
CA ILE A 80 8.37 3.69 11.05
C ILE A 80 7.68 4.36 9.86
N GLY A 81 6.35 4.41 9.89
CA GLY A 81 5.55 5.07 8.87
C GLY A 81 4.53 6.04 9.47
N PHE A 82 4.15 7.05 8.70
CA PHE A 82 3.05 7.96 9.00
C PHE A 82 2.22 8.22 7.75
N GLY A 83 0.90 8.20 7.92
CA GLY A 83 -0.06 8.43 6.84
C GLY A 83 -1.11 9.46 7.22
N ALA A 84 -1.57 10.21 6.23
CA ALA A 84 -2.72 11.10 6.38
C ALA A 84 -3.55 11.12 5.10
N THR A 85 -4.86 11.00 5.26
CA THR A 85 -5.82 11.00 4.14
C THR A 85 -6.80 12.15 4.27
N TYR A 86 -6.96 12.93 3.22
CA TYR A 86 -8.03 13.93 3.09
C TYR A 86 -9.14 13.37 2.21
N LYS A 87 -10.35 13.27 2.76
CA LYS A 87 -11.54 12.76 2.07
C LYS A 87 -12.43 13.90 1.59
N GLN A 88 -12.92 13.75 0.37
CA GLN A 88 -14.08 14.47 -0.15
C GLN A 88 -15.21 13.48 -0.41
N LEU A 89 -16.24 13.53 0.44
CA LEU A 89 -17.45 12.72 0.30
C LEU A 89 -18.53 13.55 -0.38
N ARG A 90 -19.04 13.03 -1.50
CA ARG A 90 -20.14 13.62 -2.28
C ARG A 90 -21.30 12.62 -2.31
N PRO A 91 -22.18 12.66 -1.30
CA PRO A 91 -23.45 11.94 -1.31
C PRO A 91 -24.26 12.24 -2.58
N ASP A 92 -24.99 11.26 -3.11
CA ASP A 92 -25.93 11.48 -4.21
C ASP A 92 -27.06 12.45 -3.78
N GLU A 93 -27.36 12.50 -2.48
CA GLU A 93 -28.29 13.46 -1.85
C GLU A 93 -27.63 14.16 -0.65
N GLY A 94 -27.73 15.49 -0.58
CA GLY A 94 -27.18 16.31 0.51
C GLY A 94 -25.87 17.03 0.17
N ASP A 95 -25.24 17.61 1.20
CA ASP A 95 -24.05 18.45 1.05
C ASP A 95 -22.75 17.64 1.01
N THR A 96 -21.80 18.11 0.19
CA THR A 96 -20.44 17.56 0.14
C THR A 96 -19.72 17.76 1.48
N GLN A 97 -19.26 16.65 2.06
CA GLN A 97 -18.43 16.67 3.27
C GLN A 97 -16.95 16.57 2.93
N ARG A 98 -16.11 17.26 3.71
CA ARG A 98 -14.66 17.29 3.49
C ARG A 98 -13.88 17.33 4.78
N GLY A 99 -12.81 16.58 4.89
CA GLY A 99 -12.03 16.54 6.12
C GLY A 99 -10.91 15.52 6.05
N PHE A 100 -10.02 15.60 7.03
CA PHE A 100 -9.05 14.54 7.25
C PHE A 100 -9.73 13.32 7.84
N ASP A 101 -9.33 12.16 7.37
CA ASP A 101 -9.56 10.90 8.06
C ASP A 101 -8.66 10.78 9.29
N ASN A 102 -8.73 9.66 10.00
CA ASN A 102 -7.76 9.34 11.03
C ASN A 102 -6.33 9.34 10.49
N LEU A 103 -5.39 9.82 11.31
CA LEU A 103 -3.97 9.71 11.06
C LEU A 103 -3.54 8.26 11.29
N ALA A 104 -2.67 7.78 10.42
CA ALA A 104 -2.07 6.45 10.54
C ALA A 104 -0.61 6.55 11.00
N ALA A 105 -0.18 5.59 11.80
CA ALA A 105 1.22 5.36 12.11
C ALA A 105 1.52 3.86 12.01
N SER A 106 2.74 3.51 11.63
CA SER A 106 3.15 2.11 11.56
C SER A 106 4.57 1.90 12.05
N VAL A 107 4.85 0.68 12.46
CA VAL A 107 6.22 0.18 12.69
C VAL A 107 6.37 -1.14 11.95
N LYS A 108 7.52 -1.36 11.31
CA LYS A 108 7.77 -2.57 10.52
C LYS A 108 9.19 -3.08 10.77
N TYR A 109 9.33 -4.40 10.91
CA TYR A 109 10.60 -5.08 11.13
C TYR A 109 10.79 -6.23 10.13
N LYS A 110 11.81 -6.12 9.29
CA LYS A 110 12.25 -7.18 8.38
C LYS A 110 13.11 -8.18 9.14
N PHE A 111 12.56 -9.37 9.39
CA PHE A 111 13.25 -10.41 10.15
C PHE A 111 13.90 -11.49 9.29
N TYR A 112 13.57 -11.56 7.99
CA TYR A 112 14.14 -12.52 7.07
C TYR A 112 14.22 -11.97 5.64
N GLN A 113 15.37 -12.18 5.00
CA GLN A 113 15.58 -11.93 3.58
C GLN A 113 16.52 -13.00 3.03
N ASN A 114 16.21 -13.52 1.84
CA ASN A 114 17.07 -14.40 1.09
C ASN A 114 17.13 -13.91 -0.36
N ASP A 115 18.29 -13.39 -0.74
CA ASP A 115 18.53 -12.82 -2.07
C ASP A 115 18.59 -13.87 -3.17
N GLU A 116 19.13 -15.06 -2.87
CA GLU A 116 19.23 -16.16 -3.83
C GLU A 116 17.84 -16.67 -4.22
N HIS A 117 16.95 -16.78 -3.25
CA HIS A 117 15.58 -17.26 -3.44
C HIS A 117 14.55 -16.14 -3.54
N GLU A 118 14.96 -14.88 -3.75
CA GLU A 118 14.05 -13.74 -3.92
C GLU A 118 12.92 -13.71 -2.87
N THR A 119 13.25 -13.95 -1.59
CA THR A 119 12.26 -14.12 -0.52
C THR A 119 12.48 -13.09 0.58
N LEU A 120 11.40 -12.53 1.12
CA LEU A 120 11.42 -11.61 2.25
C LEU A 120 10.23 -11.85 3.18
N LEU A 121 10.47 -11.72 4.48
CA LEU A 121 9.42 -11.72 5.50
C LEU A 121 9.62 -10.56 6.48
N SER A 122 8.53 -9.90 6.84
CA SER A 122 8.51 -8.86 7.85
C SER A 122 7.27 -8.95 8.73
N ALA A 123 7.35 -8.29 9.89
CA ALA A 123 6.24 -8.14 10.81
C ALA A 123 6.08 -6.66 11.14
N GLY A 124 4.85 -6.20 11.32
CA GLY A 124 4.57 -4.82 11.63
C GLY A 124 3.35 -4.65 12.52
N ILE A 125 3.15 -3.42 12.96
CA ILE A 125 1.94 -2.98 13.63
C ILE A 125 1.51 -1.69 12.96
N ASP A 126 0.30 -1.69 12.44
CA ASP A 126 -0.37 -0.50 11.94
C ASP A 126 -1.29 0.05 13.04
N TRP A 127 -1.33 1.36 13.16
CA TRP A 127 -2.14 2.06 14.14
C TRP A 127 -2.93 3.15 13.45
N ASP A 128 -4.23 2.91 13.31
CA ASP A 128 -5.19 3.95 12.96
C ASP A 128 -5.60 4.73 14.22
N ILE A 129 -5.27 6.02 14.25
CA ILE A 129 -5.32 6.83 15.47
C ILE A 129 -6.72 7.45 15.62
N GLY A 130 -7.57 6.79 16.40
CA GLY A 130 -8.92 7.25 16.72
C GLY A 130 -9.00 8.68 17.23
N GLY A 131 -10.01 9.43 16.76
CA GLY A 131 -10.28 10.80 17.17
C GLY A 131 -9.32 11.85 16.62
N SER A 132 -8.37 11.48 15.76
CA SER A 132 -7.46 12.43 15.09
C SER A 132 -8.07 13.05 13.81
N GLY A 133 -9.07 12.39 13.21
CA GLY A 133 -9.76 12.84 12.02
C GLY A 133 -11.08 13.59 12.27
N ALA A 134 -11.73 14.01 11.19
CA ALA A 134 -13.00 14.73 11.23
C ALA A 134 -14.20 13.79 11.14
N LYS A 135 -15.02 13.72 12.20
CA LYS A 135 -16.24 12.88 12.27
C LYS A 135 -17.16 13.00 11.05
N ARG A 136 -17.25 14.19 10.43
CA ARG A 136 -18.09 14.45 9.25
C ARG A 136 -17.68 13.70 7.97
N VAL A 137 -16.48 13.14 7.94
CA VAL A 137 -16.03 12.25 6.84
C VAL A 137 -15.93 10.79 7.28
N GLY A 138 -16.58 10.42 8.38
CA GLY A 138 -16.60 9.06 8.89
C GLY A 138 -15.38 8.68 9.74
N ALA A 139 -14.48 9.63 10.04
CA ALA A 139 -13.31 9.35 10.88
C ALA A 139 -13.75 8.82 12.25
N GLU A 140 -13.17 7.69 12.63
CA GLU A 140 -13.51 6.90 13.80
C GLU A 140 -13.01 7.57 15.08
N SER A 141 -13.78 7.42 16.16
CA SER A 141 -13.45 7.98 17.48
C SER A 141 -12.66 7.02 18.37
N PHE A 142 -12.42 5.81 17.90
CA PHE A 142 -11.63 4.78 18.54
C PHE A 142 -10.45 4.42 17.63
N SER A 143 -9.41 3.85 18.22
CA SER A 143 -8.22 3.47 17.46
C SER A 143 -8.33 2.02 17.03
N THR A 144 -7.73 1.67 15.90
CA THR A 144 -7.54 0.27 15.50
C THR A 144 -6.06 -0.03 15.45
N ILE A 145 -5.63 -1.11 16.09
CA ILE A 145 -4.26 -1.60 16.05
C ILE A 145 -4.25 -2.92 15.29
N THR A 146 -3.41 -3.02 14.28
CA THR A 146 -3.35 -4.17 13.38
C THR A 146 -1.94 -4.75 13.37
N PRO A 147 -1.65 -5.76 14.19
CA PRO A 147 -0.44 -6.55 14.04
C PRO A 147 -0.53 -7.36 12.74
N THR A 148 0.52 -7.29 11.92
CA THR A 148 0.52 -7.79 10.55
C THR A 148 1.81 -8.55 10.25
N LEU A 149 1.70 -9.67 9.53
CA LEU A 149 2.82 -10.36 8.90
C LEU A 149 2.78 -10.08 7.40
N PHE A 150 3.95 -9.79 6.82
CA PHE A 150 4.11 -9.52 5.39
C PHE A 150 5.10 -10.51 4.78
N PHE A 151 4.92 -10.81 3.50
CA PHE A 151 5.80 -11.68 2.74
C PHE A 151 5.99 -11.19 1.31
N GLY A 152 7.13 -11.55 0.73
CA GLY A 152 7.44 -11.36 -0.69
C GLY A 152 8.18 -12.59 -1.22
N LYS A 153 7.79 -13.06 -2.40
CA LYS A 153 8.41 -14.19 -3.09
C LYS A 153 8.48 -13.95 -4.59
N GLY A 154 9.69 -13.85 -5.12
CA GLY A 154 9.96 -13.88 -6.55
C GLY A 154 10.06 -15.31 -7.10
N PHE A 155 9.75 -15.49 -8.38
CA PHE A 155 9.76 -16.80 -9.05
C PHE A 155 11.08 -17.07 -9.80
N GLY A 156 12.16 -16.35 -9.46
CA GLY A 156 13.48 -16.51 -10.09
C GLY A 156 14.05 -17.94 -10.04
N ASP A 157 13.70 -18.71 -9.00
CA ASP A 157 14.15 -20.10 -8.80
C ASP A 157 13.60 -21.10 -9.85
N LEU A 158 12.57 -20.71 -10.63
CA LEU A 158 11.94 -21.62 -11.58
C LEU A 158 12.94 -22.12 -12.64
N PRO A 159 12.79 -23.34 -13.17
CA PRO A 159 13.71 -23.90 -14.15
C PRO A 159 13.65 -23.15 -15.50
N VAL A 160 14.66 -23.35 -16.36
CA VAL A 160 14.82 -22.60 -17.62
C VAL A 160 13.65 -22.84 -18.58
N GLU A 161 13.02 -24.01 -18.52
CA GLU A 161 11.83 -24.37 -19.28
C GLU A 161 10.63 -23.48 -18.93
N ALA A 162 10.57 -22.99 -17.69
CA ALA A 162 9.57 -22.06 -17.18
C ALA A 162 10.07 -20.61 -17.13
N LYS A 163 11.09 -20.26 -17.93
CA LYS A 163 11.76 -18.94 -17.85
C LYS A 163 10.82 -17.74 -17.89
N TYR A 164 9.71 -17.80 -18.64
CA TYR A 164 8.75 -16.70 -18.74
C TYR A 164 7.83 -16.55 -17.52
N LEU A 165 7.87 -17.52 -16.59
CA LEU A 165 7.22 -17.42 -15.29
C LEU A 165 8.15 -16.81 -14.23
N ARG A 166 9.46 -16.81 -14.44
CA ARG A 166 10.43 -16.18 -13.51
C ARG A 166 10.15 -14.71 -13.22
N PRO A 167 9.66 -13.88 -14.16
CA PRO A 167 9.32 -12.49 -13.87
C PRO A 167 8.14 -12.31 -12.92
N PHE A 168 7.38 -13.35 -12.60
CA PHE A 168 6.33 -13.25 -11.59
C PHE A 168 6.90 -13.05 -10.19
N ALA A 169 6.17 -12.29 -9.37
CA ALA A 169 6.36 -12.18 -7.94
C ALA A 169 5.00 -12.19 -7.24
N LEU A 170 5.01 -12.61 -5.98
CA LEU A 170 3.88 -12.58 -5.07
C LEU A 170 4.29 -11.83 -3.81
N THR A 171 3.60 -10.75 -3.50
CA THR A 171 3.69 -10.04 -2.22
C THR A 171 2.37 -10.16 -1.48
N GLY A 172 2.36 -9.99 -0.17
CA GLY A 172 1.11 -9.99 0.58
C GLY A 172 1.27 -9.85 2.07
N LEU A 173 0.12 -9.81 2.73
CA LEU A 173 -0.02 -9.55 4.15
C LEU A 173 -1.17 -10.33 4.78
N ILE A 174 -1.06 -10.56 6.08
CA ILE A 174 -2.13 -11.05 6.94
C ILE A 174 -2.02 -10.39 8.32
N GLY A 175 -3.09 -9.75 8.77
CA GLY A 175 -3.13 -9.01 10.03
C GLY A 175 -4.50 -9.10 10.72
N VAL A 176 -4.54 -8.74 11.99
CA VAL A 176 -5.79 -8.73 12.77
C VAL A 176 -6.06 -7.34 13.30
N GLY A 177 -7.10 -6.67 12.79
CA GLY A 177 -7.55 -5.37 13.26
C GLY A 177 -8.22 -5.48 14.62
N ILE A 178 -7.65 -4.79 15.61
CA ILE A 178 -8.13 -4.79 17.00
C ILE A 178 -8.58 -3.38 17.37
N PRO A 179 -9.90 -3.12 17.39
CA PRO A 179 -10.41 -1.82 17.80
C PRO A 179 -10.27 -1.64 19.32
N SER A 180 -9.84 -0.45 19.74
CA SER A 180 -9.62 -0.08 21.15
C SER A 180 -10.92 0.08 21.95
N ARG A 181 -12.07 0.11 21.24
CA ARG A 181 -13.41 0.05 21.82
C ARG A 181 -14.19 -1.05 21.14
N SER A 182 -15.04 -1.75 21.90
CA SER A 182 -15.90 -2.80 21.35
C SER A 182 -17.25 -2.31 20.83
N SER A 183 -17.62 -1.08 21.18
CA SER A 183 -18.84 -0.44 20.71
C SER A 183 -18.83 1.06 20.95
N THR A 184 -19.64 1.78 20.19
CA THR A 184 -20.00 3.18 20.43
C THR A 184 -21.51 3.27 20.60
N ALA A 185 -21.97 3.95 21.64
CA ALA A 185 -23.37 4.30 21.80
C ALA A 185 -23.61 5.72 21.27
N THR A 186 -24.61 5.87 20.42
CA THR A 186 -25.06 7.17 19.91
C THR A 186 -26.51 7.38 20.30
N ILE A 187 -26.84 8.60 20.74
CA ILE A 187 -28.22 8.99 21.03
C ILE A 187 -28.73 9.74 19.81
N GLY A 188 -29.79 9.22 19.19
CA GLY A 188 -30.49 9.84 18.06
C GLY A 188 -31.23 11.11 18.47
N GLU A 189 -31.69 11.88 17.49
CA GLU A 189 -32.49 13.10 17.74
C GLU A 189 -33.85 12.78 18.40
N ASP A 190 -34.32 11.55 18.25
CA ASP A 190 -35.50 10.97 18.90
C ASP A 190 -35.27 10.54 20.36
N GLY A 191 -34.02 10.61 20.84
CA GLY A 191 -33.62 10.17 22.18
C GLY A 191 -33.37 8.66 22.29
N GLU A 192 -33.47 7.90 21.18
CA GLU A 192 -33.15 6.48 21.18
C GLU A 192 -31.64 6.25 21.16
N ALA A 193 -31.18 5.28 21.96
CA ALA A 193 -29.77 4.90 21.97
C ALA A 193 -29.52 3.78 20.95
N SER A 194 -28.77 4.08 19.89
CA SER A 194 -28.23 3.08 18.98
C SER A 194 -26.84 2.64 19.44
N LEU A 195 -26.55 1.35 19.32
CA LEU A 195 -25.28 0.75 19.72
C LEU A 195 -24.59 0.17 18.49
N GLU A 196 -23.54 0.84 18.04
CA GLU A 196 -22.65 0.34 17.00
C GLU A 196 -21.61 -0.58 17.63
N ARG A 197 -21.42 -1.78 17.07
CA ARG A 197 -20.43 -2.76 17.51
C ARG A 197 -19.24 -2.71 16.58
N HIS A 198 -18.02 -2.68 17.13
CA HIS A 198 -16.79 -2.60 16.35
C HIS A 198 -16.16 -3.98 16.29
N PRO A 199 -16.31 -4.78 15.23
CA PRO A 199 -15.75 -6.13 15.18
C PRO A 199 -14.22 -6.11 15.13
N HIS A 200 -13.58 -7.20 15.56
CA HIS A 200 -12.24 -7.50 15.08
C HIS A 200 -12.32 -7.88 13.60
N THR A 201 -11.27 -7.54 12.84
CA THR A 201 -11.17 -7.88 11.42
C THR A 201 -9.93 -8.70 11.16
N LEU A 202 -10.02 -9.66 10.23
CA LEU A 202 -8.87 -10.29 9.60
C LEU A 202 -8.60 -9.55 8.30
N GLU A 203 -7.52 -8.77 8.28
CA GLU A 203 -7.02 -8.10 7.10
C GLU A 203 -6.10 -9.08 6.35
N TRP A 204 -6.37 -9.30 5.08
CA TRP A 204 -5.52 -10.15 4.25
C TRP A 204 -5.48 -9.63 2.82
N GLY A 205 -4.30 -9.73 2.21
CA GLY A 205 -4.13 -9.28 0.84
C GLY A 205 -2.88 -9.82 0.21
N PHE A 206 -2.84 -9.78 -1.12
CA PHE A 206 -1.67 -10.14 -1.90
C PHE A 206 -1.68 -9.48 -3.26
N ALA A 207 -0.51 -9.28 -3.85
CA ALA A 207 -0.36 -8.78 -5.20
C ALA A 207 0.40 -9.79 -6.05
N ILE A 208 -0.11 -10.02 -7.27
CA ILE A 208 0.60 -10.78 -8.30
C ILE A 208 1.19 -9.78 -9.30
N GLU A 209 2.50 -9.80 -9.44
CA GLU A 209 3.26 -8.84 -10.23
C GLU A 209 3.98 -9.54 -11.39
N TYR A 210 4.05 -8.92 -12.56
CA TYR A 210 4.88 -9.39 -13.67
C TYR A 210 5.92 -8.33 -14.07
N SER A 211 7.18 -8.53 -13.68
CA SER A 211 8.21 -7.50 -13.89
C SER A 211 8.83 -7.55 -15.29
N ILE A 212 8.48 -6.60 -16.16
CA ILE A 212 9.16 -6.42 -17.46
C ILE A 212 10.65 -6.09 -17.29
N PRO A 213 11.07 -5.23 -16.32
CA PRO A 213 12.49 -5.04 -16.03
C PRO A 213 13.22 -6.35 -15.74
N TYR A 214 12.62 -7.22 -14.93
CA TYR A 214 13.20 -8.52 -14.60
C TYR A 214 13.29 -9.43 -15.83
N LEU A 215 12.21 -9.48 -16.62
CA LEU A 215 12.18 -10.22 -17.88
C LEU A 215 13.35 -9.81 -18.78
N GLN A 216 13.52 -8.52 -19.05
CA GLN A 216 14.55 -8.06 -19.99
C GLN A 216 15.98 -8.19 -19.45
N SER A 217 16.17 -8.02 -18.13
CA SER A 217 17.51 -7.96 -17.53
C SER A 217 18.06 -9.33 -17.12
N PHE A 218 17.18 -10.26 -16.71
CA PHE A 218 17.60 -11.51 -16.06
C PHE A 218 17.06 -12.78 -16.72
N VAL A 219 16.10 -12.65 -17.63
CA VAL A 219 15.50 -13.80 -18.34
C VAL A 219 15.86 -13.76 -19.82
N GLN A 220 15.37 -12.76 -20.53
CA GLN A 220 15.60 -12.54 -21.95
C GLN A 220 15.14 -11.12 -22.32
N ASP A 221 16.02 -10.37 -22.96
CA ASP A 221 15.64 -9.12 -23.60
C ASP A 221 14.65 -9.39 -24.75
N VAL A 222 13.42 -8.87 -24.61
CA VAL A 222 12.34 -9.00 -25.58
C VAL A 222 12.20 -7.76 -26.47
N GLY A 223 13.11 -6.78 -26.33
CA GLY A 223 13.18 -5.60 -27.18
C GLY A 223 12.12 -4.53 -26.87
N LEU A 224 11.44 -4.63 -25.72
CA LEU A 224 10.57 -3.55 -25.25
C LEU A 224 11.44 -2.34 -24.88
N ARG A 225 11.02 -1.17 -25.36
CA ARG A 225 11.70 0.10 -25.13
C ARG A 225 10.93 0.95 -24.12
N GLU A 226 11.53 2.05 -23.70
CA GLU A 226 10.83 3.04 -22.88
C GLU A 226 9.57 3.55 -23.59
N PRO A 227 8.46 3.75 -22.86
CA PRO A 227 8.32 3.57 -21.40
C PRO A 227 8.01 2.13 -20.95
N PHE A 228 7.75 1.20 -21.87
CA PHE A 228 7.23 -0.15 -21.58
C PHE A 228 8.22 -1.10 -20.89
N ASN A 229 9.52 -0.91 -21.11
CA ASN A 229 10.57 -1.71 -20.47
C ASN A 229 10.64 -1.57 -18.93
N ARG A 230 9.90 -0.61 -18.37
CA ARG A 230 9.81 -0.31 -16.94
C ARG A 230 8.45 -0.61 -16.33
N MET A 231 7.54 -1.20 -17.11
CA MET A 231 6.19 -1.52 -16.63
C MET A 231 6.17 -2.83 -15.84
N ILE A 232 5.31 -2.88 -14.83
CA ILE A 232 5.03 -4.04 -14.01
C ILE A 232 3.50 -4.13 -13.93
N PRO A 233 2.85 -4.93 -14.80
CA PRO A 233 1.45 -5.28 -14.61
C PRO A 233 1.27 -5.96 -13.26
N VAL A 234 0.22 -5.55 -12.54
CA VAL A 234 -0.08 -6.03 -11.19
C VAL A 234 -1.57 -6.30 -11.06
N VAL A 235 -1.92 -7.28 -10.21
CA VAL A 235 -3.28 -7.45 -9.69
C VAL A 235 -3.19 -7.57 -8.17
N GLU A 236 -3.72 -6.59 -7.46
CA GLU A 236 -3.77 -6.61 -5.99
C GLU A 236 -5.12 -7.13 -5.50
N PHE A 237 -5.10 -7.85 -4.38
CA PHE A 237 -6.27 -8.34 -3.68
C PHE A 237 -6.19 -7.78 -2.27
N ALA A 238 -7.10 -6.89 -1.91
CA ALA A 238 -7.14 -6.26 -0.59
C ALA A 238 -8.47 -6.59 0.09
N MET A 239 -8.45 -7.35 1.18
CA MET A 239 -9.63 -7.97 1.77
C MET A 239 -9.66 -7.79 3.29
N SER A 240 -10.86 -7.60 3.81
CA SER A 240 -11.15 -7.55 5.24
C SER A 240 -12.28 -8.51 5.57
N THR A 241 -12.09 -9.37 6.56
CA THR A 241 -13.09 -10.34 7.03
C THR A 241 -13.46 -10.03 8.47
N ALA A 242 -14.74 -9.75 8.72
CA ALA A 242 -15.23 -9.56 10.09
C ALA A 242 -15.19 -10.89 10.88
N LEU A 243 -14.64 -10.85 12.09
CA LEU A 243 -14.39 -12.03 12.91
C LEU A 243 -15.41 -12.26 14.02
N ASP A 244 -15.99 -11.19 14.57
CA ASP A 244 -16.84 -11.29 15.76
C ASP A 244 -17.89 -10.18 15.88
N ARG A 245 -18.50 -10.08 17.07
CA ARG A 245 -19.46 -9.02 17.48
C ARG A 245 -20.67 -8.88 16.56
N GLY A 246 -21.09 -9.98 15.93
CA GLY A 246 -22.27 -10.06 15.07
C GLY A 246 -22.03 -9.63 13.62
N ALA A 247 -20.85 -9.11 13.30
CA ALA A 247 -20.44 -8.85 11.94
C ALA A 247 -19.94 -10.14 11.28
N SER A 248 -20.12 -10.29 9.97
CA SER A 248 -19.69 -11.48 9.23
C SER A 248 -19.45 -11.22 7.76
N GLY A 249 -18.65 -12.09 7.15
CA GLY A 249 -18.33 -12.07 5.71
C GLY A 249 -17.11 -11.21 5.39
N THR A 250 -16.73 -11.25 4.12
CA THR A 250 -15.54 -10.58 3.58
C THR A 250 -15.95 -9.43 2.68
N THR A 251 -15.35 -8.27 2.87
CA THR A 251 -15.34 -7.15 1.93
C THR A 251 -13.93 -6.98 1.37
N GLY A 252 -13.81 -6.31 0.23
CA GLY A 252 -12.51 -6.10 -0.38
C GLY A 252 -12.59 -5.81 -1.86
N THR A 253 -11.42 -5.65 -2.47
CA THR A 253 -11.27 -5.25 -3.85
C THR A 253 -10.24 -6.12 -4.58
N VAL A 254 -10.43 -6.25 -5.89
CA VAL A 254 -9.45 -6.83 -6.82
C VAL A 254 -9.03 -5.73 -7.77
N ASN A 255 -7.74 -5.42 -7.79
CA ASN A 255 -7.23 -4.19 -8.37
C ASN A 255 -6.21 -4.49 -9.46
N PRO A 256 -6.66 -4.71 -10.70
CA PRO A 256 -5.74 -4.81 -11.83
C PRO A 256 -5.21 -3.44 -12.19
N GLY A 257 -3.91 -3.35 -12.44
CA GLY A 257 -3.27 -2.13 -12.88
C GLY A 257 -1.86 -2.31 -13.41
N ILE A 258 -1.18 -1.17 -13.54
CA ILE A 258 0.16 -1.09 -14.08
C ILE A 258 0.96 -0.13 -13.21
N ILE A 259 2.12 -0.61 -12.79
CA ILE A 259 3.15 0.18 -12.14
C ILE A 259 4.24 0.47 -13.19
N TRP A 260 4.78 1.68 -13.20
CA TRP A 260 5.98 2.06 -13.92
C TRP A 260 7.06 2.42 -12.91
N ALA A 261 8.16 1.68 -12.91
CA ALA A 261 9.25 1.84 -11.96
C ALA A 261 10.44 2.59 -12.60
N GLY A 262 10.65 3.82 -12.16
CA GLY A 262 11.81 4.64 -12.49
C GLY A 262 12.98 4.38 -11.55
N GLN A 263 14.03 5.18 -11.68
CA GLN A 263 15.16 5.16 -10.73
C GLN A 263 14.83 5.89 -9.42
N TYR A 264 13.99 6.91 -9.47
CA TYR A 264 13.72 7.80 -8.33
C TYR A 264 12.26 7.84 -7.92
N VAL A 265 11.39 7.41 -8.83
CA VAL A 265 9.95 7.50 -8.68
C VAL A 265 9.28 6.28 -9.28
N GLN A 266 8.14 5.95 -8.71
CA GLN A 266 7.17 5.01 -9.23
C GLN A 266 5.87 5.75 -9.55
N LEU A 267 5.29 5.41 -10.69
CA LEU A 267 3.96 5.85 -11.10
C LEU A 267 3.07 4.62 -11.19
N ALA A 268 1.88 4.68 -10.63
CA ALA A 268 0.98 3.53 -10.63
C ALA A 268 -0.47 3.97 -10.84
N VAL A 269 -1.24 3.10 -11.49
CA VAL A 269 -2.69 3.24 -11.64
C VAL A 269 -3.36 1.88 -11.65
N GLU A 270 -4.45 1.74 -10.90
CA GLU A 270 -5.25 0.52 -10.80
C GLU A 270 -6.74 0.83 -10.89
N ALA A 271 -7.49 -0.10 -11.47
CA ALA A 271 -8.93 -0.14 -11.28
C ALA A 271 -9.22 -0.70 -9.89
N VAL A 272 -10.24 -0.20 -9.20
CA VAL A 272 -10.64 -0.71 -7.88
C VAL A 272 -11.97 -1.43 -8.03
N ILE A 273 -11.96 -2.77 -8.06
CA ILE A 273 -13.14 -3.58 -8.36
C ILE A 273 -13.66 -4.24 -7.08
N PRO A 274 -14.83 -3.83 -6.54
CA PRO A 274 -15.40 -4.46 -5.36
C PRO A 274 -15.74 -5.93 -5.59
N ILE A 275 -15.43 -6.81 -4.62
CA ILE A 275 -15.72 -8.25 -4.74
C ILE A 275 -17.20 -8.60 -4.52
N ASN A 276 -17.97 -7.69 -3.92
CA ASN A 276 -19.38 -7.87 -3.64
C ASN A 276 -20.07 -6.52 -3.36
N SER A 277 -21.40 -6.54 -3.33
CA SER A 277 -22.25 -5.36 -3.09
C SER A 277 -22.05 -4.71 -1.72
N ARG A 278 -21.53 -5.46 -0.73
CA ARG A 278 -21.19 -4.90 0.60
C ARG A 278 -19.94 -4.03 0.55
N THR A 279 -19.00 -4.37 -0.33
CA THR A 279 -17.81 -3.55 -0.58
C THR A 279 -18.14 -2.35 -1.46
N GLY A 280 -18.91 -2.58 -2.53
CA GLY A 280 -19.27 -1.53 -3.48
C GLY A 280 -19.99 -2.08 -4.69
N SER A 281 -20.64 -1.19 -5.43
CA SER A 281 -21.41 -1.54 -6.63
C SER A 281 -20.82 -0.97 -7.93
N HIS A 282 -19.71 -0.23 -7.83
CA HIS A 282 -19.09 0.46 -8.96
C HIS A 282 -17.58 0.26 -8.94
N VAL A 283 -16.99 0.23 -10.12
CA VAL A 283 -15.53 0.23 -10.29
C VAL A 283 -14.99 1.62 -10.00
N GLY A 284 -14.07 1.70 -9.07
CA GLY A 284 -13.28 2.90 -8.75
C GLY A 284 -11.92 2.89 -9.46
N TRP A 285 -11.06 3.81 -9.06
CA TRP A 285 -9.66 3.84 -9.48
C TRP A 285 -8.77 4.40 -8.39
N ILE A 286 -7.51 4.02 -8.40
CA ILE A 286 -6.46 4.58 -7.56
C ILE A 286 -5.24 4.88 -8.41
N ALA A 287 -4.55 5.98 -8.13
CA ALA A 287 -3.32 6.37 -8.80
C ALA A 287 -2.32 6.92 -7.78
N GLN A 288 -1.04 6.66 -7.97
CA GLN A 288 0.00 7.04 -7.03
C GLN A 288 1.24 7.57 -7.74
N LEU A 289 1.80 8.64 -7.18
CA LEU A 289 3.18 9.05 -7.37
C LEU A 289 3.95 8.72 -6.10
N HIS A 290 4.92 7.84 -6.22
CA HIS A 290 5.72 7.34 -5.11
C HIS A 290 7.20 7.68 -5.35
N PHE A 291 7.89 8.14 -4.31
CA PHE A 291 9.27 8.61 -4.35
C PHE A 291 10.15 7.73 -3.49
N PHE A 292 11.25 7.27 -4.07
CA PHE A 292 12.27 6.47 -3.43
C PHE A 292 13.26 7.40 -2.75
N LEU A 293 13.09 7.68 -1.45
CA LEU A 293 13.89 8.67 -0.75
C LEU A 293 15.33 8.20 -0.54
N ASP A 294 15.52 6.88 -0.44
CA ASP A 294 16.82 6.22 -0.43
C ASP A 294 17.63 6.48 -1.70
N ASP A 295 16.98 6.50 -2.87
CA ASP A 295 17.64 6.81 -4.14
C ASP A 295 17.75 8.32 -4.41
N LEU A 296 16.74 9.12 -4.03
CA LEU A 296 16.74 10.57 -4.22
C LEU A 296 17.71 11.30 -3.30
N PHE A 297 17.81 10.84 -2.05
CA PHE A 297 18.54 11.53 -0.99
C PHE A 297 19.42 10.57 -0.14
N PRO A 298 20.27 9.71 -0.75
CA PRO A 298 20.99 8.64 -0.06
C PRO A 298 21.93 9.15 1.05
N GLY A 299 22.43 10.38 0.94
CA GLY A 299 23.30 10.99 1.95
C GLY A 299 22.59 11.66 3.12
N THR A 300 21.26 11.81 3.07
CA THR A 300 20.49 12.62 4.04
C THR A 300 19.28 11.87 4.61
N ILE A 301 18.08 12.11 4.09
CA ILE A 301 16.84 11.49 4.57
C ILE A 301 16.64 10.08 4.01
N GLY A 302 17.42 9.66 3.01
CA GLY A 302 17.34 8.34 2.39
C GLY A 302 18.20 7.25 3.04
N ARG A 303 18.87 7.54 4.16
CA ARG A 303 19.65 6.54 4.91
C ARG A 303 19.01 6.28 6.27
N PRO A 304 19.20 5.09 6.87
CA PRO A 304 18.72 4.84 8.21
C PRO A 304 19.22 5.85 9.24
N VAL A 305 18.43 6.08 10.29
CA VAL A 305 18.80 6.97 11.40
C VAL A 305 19.99 6.40 12.19
N PHE A 306 19.99 5.08 12.41
CA PHE A 306 21.04 4.33 13.11
C PHE A 306 21.49 3.13 12.29
N GLY A 307 22.75 2.72 12.48
CA GLY A 307 23.37 1.68 11.67
C GLY A 307 23.98 2.25 10.40
N LYS A 308 24.83 1.45 9.76
CA LYS A 308 25.39 1.73 8.43
C LYS A 308 24.75 0.81 7.42
#